data_AF-A0A0N0L653-F1
#
_entry.id   AF-A0A0N0L653-F1
#
_cell.length_a   1.000
_cell.length_b   1.000
_cell.length_c   1.000
_cell.angle_alpha   90.00
_cell.angle_beta   90.00
_cell.angle_gamma   90.00
#
_symmetry.space_group_name_H-M   'P 1'
#
loop_
_entity.id
_entity.type
_entity.pdbx_description
1 polymer ?
#
loop_
_entity_poly.entity_id
_entity_poly.type
_entity_poly.pdbx_seq_one_letter_code
_entity_poly.pdbx_strand_id
1 'polypeptide(L)'
;MAKLLRANAHHGAIPGFKRNLLLREFVSSKGCSIKTMSCAALDFMVFGEAYFRRNRNAFGQVLEMDHLPAINMRVKVGGGFVMLQKDGKELEFKEDEVEHVMNYDVEQNIYGVPEYLGGMQALLLNEAATLFRRRYYSNGAHAGYIFYTNDPNLTEDDEESLREQISASKGVGNFRSLFVNIPGGTEKAIQIIPVGDFQAKDELEKVKNITRNDVIAAWRMNPALAGIIPENNVGFGDIEKIDRVYTSNEIRPICQLFNQLNDTLREDRRFTWIKPEEAVDSTTSSA
;
A
#
# COMPACT_ATOMS: atom_id res chain seq x y z
N MET A 1 -0.74 5.56 6.72
CA MET A 1 -0.97 5.20 5.30
C MET A 1 0.32 5.21 4.48
N ALA A 2 1.07 6.30 4.34
CA ALA A 2 2.27 6.33 3.46
C ALA A 2 3.33 5.23 3.70
N LYS A 3 3.59 4.86 4.96
CA LYS A 3 4.51 3.75 5.29
C LYS A 3 3.96 2.37 4.86
N LEU A 4 2.64 2.20 4.83
CA LEU A 4 1.98 0.93 4.45
C LEU A 4 2.25 0.57 2.99
N LEU A 5 2.50 1.55 2.12
CA LEU A 5 2.90 1.29 0.72
C LEU A 5 4.13 0.37 0.61
N ARG A 6 4.96 0.29 1.65
CA ARG A 6 6.15 -0.59 1.68
C ARG A 6 5.90 -1.96 2.30
N ALA A 7 4.72 -2.20 2.86
CA ALA A 7 4.37 -3.44 3.57
C ALA A 7 4.15 -4.62 2.62
N ASN A 8 3.64 -4.36 1.42
CA ASN A 8 3.21 -5.39 0.49
C ASN A 8 3.54 -4.99 -0.96
N ALA A 9 4.07 -5.94 -1.74
CA ALA A 9 4.51 -5.71 -3.12
C ALA A 9 3.37 -5.25 -4.05
N HIS A 10 2.19 -5.85 -3.94
CA HIS A 10 1.03 -5.46 -4.75
C HIS A 10 0.48 -4.11 -4.29
N HIS A 11 0.25 -3.94 -2.98
CA HIS A 11 -0.27 -2.69 -2.45
C HIS A 11 0.62 -1.49 -2.78
N GLY A 12 1.95 -1.64 -2.73
CA GLY A 12 2.88 -0.56 -3.06
C GLY A 12 2.92 -0.20 -4.55
N ALA A 13 2.70 -1.18 -5.43
CA ALA A 13 2.77 -0.98 -6.87
C ALA A 13 1.49 -0.37 -7.47
N ILE A 14 0.32 -0.78 -6.96
CA ILE A 14 -0.99 -0.42 -7.54
C ILE A 14 -1.25 1.10 -7.60
N PRO A 15 -1.09 1.92 -6.54
CA PRO A 15 -1.35 3.35 -6.63
C PRO A 15 -0.44 4.03 -7.66
N GLY A 16 0.82 3.59 -7.77
CA GLY A 16 1.73 4.09 -8.79
C GLY A 16 1.30 3.74 -10.21
N PHE A 17 0.72 2.54 -10.41
CA PHE A 17 0.15 2.10 -11.68
C PHE A 17 -1.13 2.88 -12.03
N LYS A 18 -2.10 3.00 -11.11
CA LYS A 18 -3.32 3.81 -11.32
C LYS A 18 -2.97 5.27 -11.67
N ARG A 19 -1.98 5.85 -10.99
CA ARG A 19 -1.45 7.19 -11.30
C ARG A 19 -0.86 7.27 -12.71
N ASN A 20 -0.17 6.23 -13.18
CA ASN A 20 0.35 6.21 -14.56
C ASN A 20 -0.78 6.12 -15.59
N LEU A 21 -1.83 5.33 -15.33
CA LEU A 21 -3.01 5.27 -16.21
C LEU A 21 -3.74 6.62 -16.27
N LEU A 22 -3.86 7.33 -15.14
CA LEU A 22 -4.42 8.67 -15.12
C LEU A 22 -3.59 9.63 -15.98
N LEU A 23 -2.26 9.58 -15.84
CA LEU A 23 -1.36 10.42 -16.64
C LEU A 23 -1.40 10.08 -18.14
N ARG A 24 -1.73 8.83 -18.52
CA ARG A 24 -1.95 8.48 -19.91
C ARG A 24 -3.13 9.25 -20.51
N GLU A 25 -4.17 9.52 -19.72
CA GLU A 25 -5.32 10.31 -20.16
C GLU A 25 -5.07 11.82 -20.04
N PHE A 26 -4.01 12.29 -19.37
CA PHE A 26 -3.81 13.69 -19.04
C PHE A 26 -3.11 14.49 -20.14
N VAL A 27 -3.72 15.58 -20.58
CA VAL A 27 -3.13 16.56 -21.50
C VAL A 27 -2.81 17.83 -20.73
N SER A 28 -1.52 18.00 -20.39
CA SER A 28 -1.05 19.11 -19.56
C SER A 28 -1.26 20.48 -20.20
N SER A 29 -1.33 21.50 -19.37
CA SER A 29 -1.38 22.91 -19.78
C SER A 29 -0.32 23.73 -19.05
N LYS A 30 -0.22 25.03 -19.37
CA LYS A 30 0.57 25.98 -18.57
C LYS A 30 0.00 26.21 -17.16
N GLY A 31 -1.24 25.78 -16.89
CA GLY A 31 -1.87 25.90 -15.58
C GLY A 31 -1.70 24.66 -14.71
N CYS A 32 -1.46 23.49 -15.31
CA CYS A 32 -1.18 22.26 -14.57
C CYS A 32 -0.21 21.38 -15.35
N SER A 33 1.00 21.25 -14.82
CA SER A 33 2.05 20.42 -15.41
C SER A 33 1.80 18.93 -15.17
N ILE A 34 2.39 18.08 -16.02
CA ILE A 34 2.42 16.62 -15.81
C ILE A 34 2.99 16.27 -14.43
N LYS A 35 4.02 16.99 -13.98
CA LYS A 35 4.64 16.78 -12.67
C LYS A 35 3.65 17.07 -11.53
N THR A 36 2.97 18.21 -11.61
CA THR A 36 1.94 18.62 -10.63
C THR A 36 0.84 17.57 -10.55
N MET A 37 0.27 17.18 -11.70
CA MET A 37 -0.79 16.18 -11.76
C MET A 37 -0.30 14.80 -11.29
N SER A 38 0.93 14.40 -11.63
CA SER A 38 1.53 13.13 -11.21
C SER A 38 1.64 13.00 -9.69
N CYS A 39 2.09 14.06 -9.02
CA CYS A 39 2.19 14.10 -7.56
C CYS A 39 0.80 14.08 -6.91
N ALA A 40 -0.11 14.93 -7.39
CA ALA A 40 -1.46 15.02 -6.86
C ALA A 40 -2.28 13.74 -7.06
N ALA A 41 -2.21 13.13 -8.24
CA ALA A 41 -2.85 11.87 -8.52
C ALA A 41 -2.31 10.75 -7.62
N LEU A 42 -1.00 10.71 -7.34
CA LEU A 42 -0.46 9.74 -6.39
C LEU A 42 -1.02 9.96 -4.97
N ASP A 43 -1.04 11.21 -4.51
CA ASP A 43 -1.61 11.56 -3.20
C ASP A 43 -3.08 11.13 -3.13
N PHE A 44 -3.86 11.42 -4.18
CA PHE A 44 -5.26 11.02 -4.26
C PHE A 44 -5.43 9.49 -4.16
N MET A 45 -4.62 8.71 -4.89
CA MET A 45 -4.69 7.25 -4.81
C MET A 45 -4.32 6.71 -3.43
N VAL A 46 -3.43 7.38 -2.71
CA VAL A 46 -2.89 6.91 -1.42
C VAL A 46 -3.73 7.38 -0.24
N PHE A 47 -4.21 8.61 -0.27
CA PHE A 47 -4.88 9.27 0.85
C PHE A 47 -6.37 9.52 0.59
N GLY A 48 -6.87 9.29 -0.63
CA GLY A 48 -8.22 9.65 -1.02
C GLY A 48 -8.40 11.14 -1.30
N GLU A 49 -7.32 11.91 -1.31
CA GLU A 49 -7.34 13.37 -1.46
C GLU A 49 -6.04 13.94 -2.04
N ALA A 50 -6.14 15.11 -2.64
CA ALA A 50 -5.04 15.91 -3.15
C ALA A 50 -5.30 17.40 -2.97
N TYR A 51 -4.23 18.17 -2.77
CA TYR A 51 -4.29 19.60 -2.51
C TYR A 51 -3.48 20.36 -3.54
N PHE A 52 -4.01 21.50 -3.99
CA PHE A 52 -3.32 22.40 -4.91
C PHE A 52 -3.38 23.84 -4.43
N ARG A 53 -2.24 24.53 -4.41
CA ARG A 53 -2.21 25.98 -4.20
C ARG A 53 -2.57 26.68 -5.51
N ARG A 54 -3.48 27.66 -5.42
CA ARG A 54 -3.84 28.56 -6.52
C ARG A 54 -2.81 29.68 -6.65
N ASN A 55 -2.06 29.70 -7.76
CA ASN A 55 -1.15 30.80 -8.07
C ASN A 55 -1.88 31.88 -8.88
N ARG A 56 -2.11 33.02 -8.24
CA ARG A 56 -2.88 34.14 -8.82
C ARG A 56 -1.97 35.24 -9.38
N ASN A 57 -2.42 35.88 -10.45
CA ASN A 57 -1.81 37.14 -10.90
C ASN A 57 -2.32 38.35 -10.08
N ALA A 58 -1.79 39.54 -10.39
CA ALA A 58 -2.18 40.79 -9.72
C ALA A 58 -3.68 41.13 -9.88
N PHE A 59 -4.38 40.54 -10.85
CA PHE A 59 -5.81 40.70 -11.09
C PHE A 59 -6.66 39.61 -10.40
N GLY A 60 -6.05 38.75 -9.58
CA GLY A 60 -6.72 37.67 -8.85
C GLY A 60 -7.05 36.42 -9.68
N GLN A 61 -6.68 36.38 -10.96
CA GLN A 61 -6.92 35.23 -11.84
C GLN A 61 -5.94 34.10 -11.52
N VAL A 62 -6.43 32.86 -11.39
CA VAL A 62 -5.58 31.69 -11.15
C VAL A 62 -4.92 31.27 -12.46
N LEU A 63 -3.59 31.36 -12.52
CA LEU A 63 -2.82 31.05 -13.71
C LEU A 63 -2.22 29.64 -13.69
N GLU A 64 -1.95 29.13 -12.50
CA GLU A 64 -1.24 27.87 -12.28
C GLU A 64 -1.64 27.24 -10.95
N MET A 65 -1.55 25.91 -10.90
CA MET A 65 -1.77 25.09 -9.72
C MET A 65 -0.46 24.43 -9.30
N ASP A 66 -0.09 24.59 -8.03
CA ASP A 66 1.05 23.91 -7.43
C ASP A 66 0.57 22.80 -6.50
N HIS A 67 1.15 21.61 -6.62
CA HIS A 67 0.84 20.50 -5.71
C HIS A 67 1.31 20.81 -4.29
N LEU A 68 0.42 20.58 -3.32
CA LEU A 68 0.73 20.59 -1.89
C LEU A 68 0.69 19.14 -1.36
N PRO A 69 1.76 18.64 -0.70
CA PRO A 69 1.81 17.26 -0.21
C PRO A 69 0.70 16.96 0.81
N ALA A 70 -0.22 16.06 0.46
CA ALA A 70 -1.42 15.80 1.27
C ALA A 70 -1.09 15.37 2.71
N ILE A 71 -0.03 14.58 2.91
CA ILE A 71 0.39 14.13 4.25
C ILE A 71 0.71 15.28 5.21
N ASN A 72 1.12 16.44 4.67
CA ASN A 72 1.49 17.64 5.42
C ASN A 72 0.33 18.61 5.60
N MET A 73 -0.79 18.44 4.88
CA MET A 73 -1.93 19.34 4.90
C MET A 73 -2.89 19.02 6.05
N ARG A 74 -3.50 20.06 6.62
CA ARG A 74 -4.56 20.00 7.64
C ARG A 74 -5.64 21.01 7.30
N VAL A 75 -6.89 20.64 7.52
CA VAL A 75 -8.05 21.54 7.41
C VAL A 75 -8.26 22.25 8.75
N LYS A 76 -8.46 23.57 8.73
CA LYS A 76 -8.68 24.38 9.94
C LYS A 76 -10.14 24.36 10.36
N VAL A 77 -10.38 24.40 11.67
CA VAL A 77 -11.71 24.68 12.22
C VAL A 77 -12.06 26.14 11.90
N GLY A 78 -13.12 26.36 11.12
CA GLY A 78 -13.55 27.69 10.66
C GLY A 78 -13.09 28.08 9.25
N GLY A 79 -12.53 27.13 8.48
CA GLY A 79 -12.18 27.33 7.07
C GLY A 79 -10.68 27.59 6.84
N GLY A 80 -10.22 27.21 5.64
CA GLY A 80 -8.81 27.29 5.25
C GLY A 80 -7.97 26.07 5.68
N PHE A 81 -6.66 26.17 5.43
CA PHE A 81 -5.73 25.05 5.51
C PHE A 81 -4.42 25.45 6.19
N VAL A 82 -3.70 24.45 6.71
CA VAL A 82 -2.33 24.60 7.20
C VAL A 82 -1.48 23.49 6.62
N MET A 83 -0.28 23.84 6.13
CA MET A 83 0.75 22.87 5.78
C MET A 83 1.85 22.84 6.83
N LEU A 84 2.08 21.66 7.41
CA LEU A 84 3.17 21.42 8.35
C LEU A 84 4.50 21.26 7.61
N GLN A 85 5.44 22.16 7.85
CA GLN A 85 6.78 22.12 7.26
C GLN A 85 7.75 21.25 8.06
N LYS A 86 8.85 20.83 7.42
CA LYS A 86 9.85 19.94 8.04
C LYS A 86 10.57 20.56 9.24
N ASP A 87 10.66 21.89 9.29
CA ASP A 87 11.29 22.65 10.37
C ASP A 87 10.32 22.96 11.52
N GLY A 88 9.11 22.37 11.50
CA GLY A 88 8.08 22.59 12.51
C GLY A 88 7.28 23.88 12.32
N LYS A 89 7.55 24.67 11.26
CA LYS A 89 6.74 25.84 10.92
C LYS A 89 5.44 25.44 10.25
N GLU A 90 4.48 26.34 10.36
CA GLU A 90 3.16 26.21 9.74
C GLU A 90 3.05 27.24 8.62
N LEU A 91 2.60 26.80 7.45
CA LEU A 91 2.19 27.68 6.37
C LEU A 91 0.67 27.67 6.29
N GLU A 92 0.06 28.80 6.62
CA GLU A 92 -1.39 28.96 6.58
C GLU A 92 -1.88 29.37 5.19
N PHE A 93 -3.04 28.86 4.83
CA PHE A 93 -3.76 29.21 3.62
C PHE A 93 -5.22 29.52 3.96
N LYS A 94 -5.78 30.51 3.29
CA LYS A 94 -7.22 30.74 3.27
C LYS A 94 -7.92 29.68 2.43
N GLU A 95 -9.22 29.54 2.64
CA GLU A 95 -10.05 28.58 1.89
C GLU A 95 -9.99 28.83 0.37
N ASP A 96 -9.91 30.10 -0.05
CA ASP A 96 -9.85 30.46 -1.45
C ASP A 96 -8.45 30.36 -2.07
N GLU A 97 -7.44 29.93 -1.34
CA GLU A 97 -6.05 29.76 -1.82
C GLU A 97 -5.73 28.33 -2.23
N VAL A 98 -6.54 27.36 -1.83
CA VAL A 98 -6.28 25.92 -2.04
C VAL A 98 -7.48 25.24 -2.70
N GLU A 99 -7.21 24.42 -3.71
CA GLU A 99 -8.15 23.41 -4.19
C GLU A 99 -7.94 22.11 -3.43
N HIS A 100 -9.03 21.53 -2.92
CA HIS A 100 -9.02 20.24 -2.25
C HIS A 100 -9.85 19.25 -3.08
N VAL A 101 -9.17 18.36 -3.79
CA VAL A 101 -9.81 17.24 -4.51
C VAL A 101 -9.88 16.08 -3.54
N MET A 102 -11.07 15.59 -3.20
CA MET A 102 -11.22 14.48 -2.27
C MET A 102 -12.33 13.52 -2.66
N ASN A 103 -12.17 12.26 -2.28
CA ASN A 103 -13.27 11.31 -2.22
C ASN A 103 -14.17 11.65 -1.04
N TYR A 104 -15.47 11.75 -1.30
CA TYR A 104 -16.45 11.93 -0.24
C TYR A 104 -16.42 10.74 0.73
N ASP A 105 -16.43 11.06 2.02
CA ASP A 105 -16.58 10.10 3.10
C ASP A 105 -17.96 10.29 3.75
N VAL A 106 -18.65 9.19 4.03
CA VAL A 106 -19.99 9.23 4.62
C VAL A 106 -19.96 9.63 6.09
N GLU A 107 -18.83 9.46 6.76
CA GLU A 107 -18.68 9.79 8.18
C GLU A 107 -18.31 11.25 8.42
N GLN A 108 -17.65 11.90 7.45
CA GLN A 108 -17.19 13.28 7.55
C GLN A 108 -16.98 13.94 6.18
N ASN A 109 -16.99 15.27 6.14
CA ASN A 109 -16.79 16.06 4.90
C ASN A 109 -15.60 17.04 5.01
N ILE A 110 -14.53 16.58 5.64
CA ILE A 110 -13.30 17.33 5.99
C ILE A 110 -12.09 16.79 5.22
N TYR A 111 -11.94 15.47 5.11
CA TYR A 111 -10.82 14.80 4.46
C TYR A 111 -11.31 13.74 3.47
N GLY A 112 -10.49 13.46 2.47
CA GLY A 112 -10.68 12.26 1.67
C GLY A 112 -10.31 10.99 2.42
N VAL A 113 -10.96 9.89 2.06
CA VAL A 113 -10.62 8.55 2.54
C VAL A 113 -10.35 7.64 1.34
N PRO A 114 -9.23 6.88 1.32
CA PRO A 114 -8.96 5.98 0.21
C PRO A 114 -9.82 4.71 0.33
N GLU A 115 -10.37 4.27 -0.80
CA GLU A 115 -11.30 3.12 -0.84
C GLU A 115 -10.66 1.80 -0.36
N TYR A 116 -9.34 1.65 -0.53
CA TYR A 116 -8.63 0.43 -0.12
C TYR A 116 -8.52 0.26 1.40
N LEU A 117 -8.96 1.24 2.21
CA LEU A 117 -8.84 1.22 3.67
C LEU A 117 -9.47 -0.04 4.29
N GLY A 118 -10.57 -0.54 3.73
CA GLY A 118 -11.20 -1.80 4.16
C GLY A 118 -10.29 -3.03 4.03
N GLY A 119 -9.31 -3.00 3.12
CA GLY A 119 -8.34 -4.08 2.90
C GLY A 119 -7.11 -4.04 3.81
N MET A 120 -7.01 -3.09 4.75
CA MET A 120 -5.80 -2.92 5.57
C MET A 120 -5.43 -4.15 6.40
N GLN A 121 -6.42 -4.85 6.96
CA GLN A 121 -6.14 -6.03 7.78
C GLN A 121 -5.58 -7.19 6.94
N ALA A 122 -6.12 -7.38 5.73
CA ALA A 122 -5.59 -8.35 4.79
C ALA A 122 -4.16 -8.00 4.35
N LEU A 123 -3.89 -6.72 4.08
CA LEU A 123 -2.56 -6.21 3.76
C LEU A 123 -1.54 -6.51 4.88
N LEU A 124 -1.88 -6.17 6.13
CA LEU A 124 -0.99 -6.38 7.29
C LEU A 124 -0.76 -7.87 7.57
N LEU A 125 -1.81 -8.69 7.43
CA LEU A 125 -1.69 -10.14 7.55
C LEU A 125 -0.77 -10.72 6.46
N ASN A 126 -0.88 -10.22 5.23
CA ASN A 126 -0.01 -10.62 4.12
C ASN A 126 1.46 -10.23 4.35
N GLU A 127 1.70 -9.04 4.89
CA GLU A 127 3.05 -8.58 5.30
C GLU A 127 3.60 -9.49 6.40
N ALA A 128 2.81 -9.77 7.45
CA ALA A 128 3.21 -10.63 8.55
C ALA A 128 3.61 -12.04 8.07
N ALA A 129 2.83 -12.63 7.15
CA ALA A 129 3.16 -13.92 6.54
C ALA A 129 4.48 -13.87 5.75
N THR A 130 4.74 -12.77 5.03
CA THR A 130 6.01 -12.55 4.32
C THR A 130 7.19 -12.47 5.29
N LEU A 131 7.05 -11.67 6.35
CA LEU A 131 8.08 -11.48 7.37
C LEU A 131 8.35 -12.76 8.14
N PHE A 132 7.31 -13.55 8.45
CA PHE A 132 7.43 -14.87 9.05
C PHE A 132 8.29 -15.78 8.17
N ARG A 133 7.94 -15.94 6.88
CA ARG A 133 8.70 -16.78 5.94
C ARG A 133 10.16 -16.32 5.84
N ARG A 134 10.40 -15.00 5.72
CA ARG A 134 11.76 -14.46 5.68
C ARG A 134 12.57 -14.82 6.92
N ARG A 135 12.02 -14.63 8.12
CA ARG A 135 12.69 -14.96 9.40
C ARG A 135 12.93 -16.47 9.51
N TYR A 136 11.92 -17.26 9.15
CA TYR A 136 11.99 -18.71 9.17
C TYR A 136 13.12 -19.25 8.28
N TYR A 137 13.25 -18.78 7.03
CA TYR A 137 14.36 -19.17 6.16
C TYR A 137 15.71 -18.61 6.63
N SER A 138 15.73 -17.39 7.18
CA SER A 138 16.95 -16.83 7.79
C SER A 138 17.44 -17.64 8.98
N ASN A 139 16.57 -18.43 9.61
CA ASN A 139 16.86 -19.33 10.74
C ASN A 139 17.11 -20.78 10.32
N GLY A 140 17.51 -21.02 9.08
CA GLY A 140 17.76 -22.39 8.60
C GLY A 140 16.50 -23.23 8.53
N ALA A 141 15.33 -22.62 8.28
CA ALA A 141 14.03 -23.28 8.23
C ALA A 141 13.60 -23.91 9.56
N HIS A 142 13.94 -23.29 10.69
CA HIS A 142 13.50 -23.71 12.03
C HIS A 142 12.70 -22.61 12.73
N ALA A 143 11.56 -22.99 13.33
CA ALA A 143 10.68 -22.10 14.09
C ALA A 143 10.91 -22.16 15.61
N GLY A 144 11.99 -22.83 16.05
CA GLY A 144 12.25 -23.15 17.46
C GLY A 144 11.85 -24.59 17.81
N TYR A 145 12.26 -25.03 19.00
CA TYR A 145 11.98 -26.37 19.52
C TYR A 145 11.85 -26.35 21.05
N ILE A 146 11.12 -27.31 21.61
CA ILE A 146 11.17 -27.65 23.03
C ILE A 146 12.21 -28.73 23.20
N PHE A 147 13.28 -28.43 23.92
CA PHE A 147 14.23 -29.42 24.40
C PHE A 147 13.70 -29.99 25.71
N TYR A 148 13.36 -31.27 25.68
CA TYR A 148 12.83 -32.02 26.81
C TYR A 148 13.88 -33.01 27.31
N THR A 149 14.06 -33.10 28.62
CA THR A 149 14.84 -34.16 29.27
C THR A 149 14.16 -34.63 30.54
N ASN A 150 14.42 -35.88 30.92
CA ASN A 150 13.98 -36.49 32.16
C ASN A 150 15.12 -37.24 32.87
N ASP A 151 16.38 -36.87 32.57
CA ASP A 151 17.55 -37.49 33.18
C ASP A 151 17.58 -37.17 34.68
N PRO A 152 17.45 -38.17 35.57
CA PRO A 152 17.50 -37.94 37.01
C PRO A 152 18.90 -37.55 37.52
N ASN A 153 19.93 -37.65 36.68
CA ASN A 153 21.31 -37.30 37.04
C ASN A 153 21.74 -35.91 36.55
N LEU A 154 20.84 -35.13 35.94
CA LEU A 154 21.16 -33.77 35.52
C LEU A 154 21.34 -32.87 36.75
N THR A 155 22.50 -32.24 36.88
CA THR A 155 22.77 -31.31 37.99
C THR A 155 22.12 -29.94 37.74
N GLU A 156 21.92 -29.15 38.80
CA GLU A 156 21.39 -27.78 38.66
C GLU A 156 22.30 -26.91 37.76
N ASP A 157 23.63 -27.05 37.88
CA ASP A 157 24.60 -26.31 37.08
C ASP A 157 24.54 -26.70 35.59
N ASP A 158 24.37 -28.00 35.29
CA ASP A 158 24.20 -28.47 33.91
C ASP A 158 22.86 -28.01 33.31
N GLU A 159 21.80 -27.97 34.13
CA GLU A 159 20.49 -27.46 33.72
C GLU A 159 20.55 -25.97 33.36
N GLU A 160 21.17 -25.16 34.21
CA GLU A 160 21.35 -23.72 33.98
C GLU A 160 22.19 -23.47 32.71
N SER A 161 23.28 -24.22 32.54
CA SER A 161 24.14 -24.15 31.35
C SER A 161 23.39 -24.51 30.06
N LEU A 162 22.61 -25.59 30.06
CA LEU A 162 21.78 -25.98 28.91
C LEU A 162 20.68 -24.94 28.62
N ARG A 163 20.02 -24.41 29.66
CA ARG A 163 19.02 -23.35 29.53
C ARG A 163 19.63 -22.09 28.92
N GLU A 164 20.82 -21.69 29.35
CA GLU A 164 21.55 -20.56 28.81
C GLU A 164 21.95 -20.78 27.36
N GLN A 165 22.50 -21.94 27.00
CA GLN A 165 22.88 -22.26 25.63
C GLN A 165 21.67 -22.27 24.67
N ILE A 166 20.54 -22.84 25.10
CA ILE A 166 19.30 -22.87 24.31
C ILE A 166 18.70 -21.47 24.18
N SER A 167 18.75 -20.67 25.25
CA SER A 167 18.28 -19.27 25.25
C SER A 167 19.20 -18.35 24.44
N ALA A 168 20.50 -18.65 24.37
CA ALA A 168 21.50 -17.96 23.58
C ALA A 168 21.43 -18.34 22.09
N SER A 169 20.93 -19.55 21.78
CA SER A 169 20.60 -20.02 20.42
C SER A 169 19.33 -19.33 19.87
N LYS A 170 19.24 -18.00 20.02
CA LYS A 170 18.25 -17.18 19.31
C LYS A 170 18.58 -17.19 17.82
N GLY A 171 17.76 -17.87 17.04
CA GLY A 171 17.71 -17.61 15.60
C GLY A 171 17.41 -16.12 15.33
N VAL A 172 17.79 -15.63 14.16
CA VAL A 172 17.40 -14.33 13.61
C VAL A 172 15.86 -14.21 13.49
N GLY A 173 15.26 -13.43 14.39
CA GLY A 173 13.81 -13.21 14.43
C GLY A 173 13.12 -14.01 15.53
N ASN A 174 11.95 -13.52 15.98
CA ASN A 174 11.21 -13.84 17.22
C ASN A 174 10.89 -15.33 17.55
N PHE A 175 11.53 -16.31 16.94
CA PHE A 175 11.41 -17.72 17.31
C PHE A 175 12.22 -18.02 18.58
N ARG A 176 11.59 -18.66 19.56
CA ARG A 176 12.22 -19.01 20.84
C ARG A 176 12.14 -20.51 21.04
N SER A 177 13.26 -21.11 21.42
CA SER A 177 13.29 -22.48 21.92
C SER A 177 13.04 -22.47 23.44
N LEU A 178 12.47 -23.56 23.95
CA LEU A 178 12.13 -23.73 25.36
C LEU A 178 12.88 -24.96 25.88
N PHE A 179 13.39 -24.89 27.12
CA PHE A 179 13.98 -26.03 27.80
C PHE A 179 13.05 -26.50 28.92
N VAL A 180 12.79 -27.81 28.99
CA VAL A 180 11.93 -28.45 30.00
C VAL A 180 12.63 -29.69 30.55
N ASN A 181 12.84 -29.72 31.86
CA ASN A 181 13.31 -30.90 32.59
C ASN A 181 12.17 -31.46 33.46
N ILE A 182 11.81 -32.73 33.27
CA ILE A 182 10.81 -33.43 34.09
C ILE A 182 11.44 -34.74 34.63
N PRO A 183 12.08 -34.70 35.81
CA PRO A 183 12.74 -35.85 36.40
C PRO A 183 11.78 -37.04 36.60
N GLY A 184 12.18 -38.24 36.17
CA GLY A 184 11.38 -39.46 36.34
C GLY A 184 10.24 -39.67 35.34
N GLY A 185 10.19 -38.91 34.24
CA GLY A 185 9.28 -39.14 33.12
C GLY A 185 9.49 -40.51 32.44
N THR A 186 8.46 -41.02 31.76
CA THR A 186 8.40 -42.42 31.28
C THR A 186 8.89 -42.65 29.84
N GLU A 187 9.15 -41.61 29.05
CA GLU A 187 9.68 -41.73 27.67
C GLU A 187 11.11 -41.15 27.54
N LYS A 188 11.84 -41.56 26.48
CA LYS A 188 13.27 -41.27 26.15
C LYS A 188 13.95 -40.12 26.91
N ALA A 189 15.15 -40.40 27.45
CA ALA A 189 16.03 -39.52 28.24
C ALA A 189 16.16 -38.05 27.76
N ILE A 190 16.20 -37.85 26.44
CA ILE A 190 16.31 -36.54 25.78
C ILE A 190 15.42 -36.55 24.54
N GLN A 191 14.64 -35.50 24.34
CA GLN A 191 13.82 -35.28 23.15
C GLN A 191 13.87 -33.82 22.68
N ILE A 192 13.84 -33.65 21.36
CA ILE A 192 13.62 -32.34 20.73
C ILE A 192 12.23 -32.40 20.11
N ILE A 193 11.30 -31.62 20.66
CA ILE A 193 9.93 -31.50 20.16
C ILE A 193 9.88 -30.23 19.30
N PRO A 194 9.69 -30.32 17.99
CA PRO A 194 9.59 -29.13 17.14
C PRO A 194 8.37 -28.28 17.55
N VAL A 195 8.57 -26.97 17.69
CA VAL A 195 7.47 -26.03 17.97
C VAL A 195 7.05 -25.41 16.65
N GLY A 196 5.79 -25.61 16.27
CA GLY A 196 5.26 -25.21 14.98
C GLY A 196 5.17 -26.41 14.04
N ASP A 197 3.96 -26.90 13.84
CA ASP A 197 3.70 -28.00 12.93
C ASP A 197 3.93 -27.53 11.48
N PHE A 198 4.84 -28.20 10.78
CA PHE A 198 5.18 -27.92 9.39
C PHE A 198 4.04 -28.26 8.41
N GLN A 199 2.95 -28.84 8.90
CA GLN A 199 1.65 -28.94 8.21
C GLN A 199 1.06 -27.55 7.85
N ALA A 200 1.55 -26.45 8.43
CA ALA A 200 1.07 -25.10 8.16
C ALA A 200 1.62 -24.44 6.86
N LYS A 201 2.44 -25.13 6.06
CA LYS A 201 2.91 -24.58 4.76
C LYS A 201 1.74 -24.23 3.85
N ASP A 202 0.77 -25.15 3.75
CA ASP A 202 -0.45 -24.98 2.95
C ASP A 202 -1.32 -23.86 3.51
N GLU A 203 -1.42 -23.73 4.83
CA GLU A 203 -2.18 -22.66 5.48
C GLU A 203 -1.54 -21.28 5.28
N LEU A 204 -0.20 -21.17 5.34
CA LEU A 204 0.50 -19.91 5.05
C LEU A 204 0.37 -19.50 3.59
N GLU A 205 0.38 -20.47 2.67
CA GLU A 205 0.15 -20.20 1.26
C GLU A 205 -1.28 -19.75 1.00
N LYS A 206 -2.28 -20.42 1.58
CA LYS A 206 -3.68 -19.99 1.53
C LYS A 206 -3.84 -18.57 2.08
N VAL A 207 -3.29 -18.26 3.25
CA VAL A 207 -3.33 -16.91 3.82
C VAL A 207 -2.72 -15.91 2.85
N LYS A 208 -1.55 -16.20 2.25
CA LYS A 208 -0.90 -15.32 1.27
C LYS A 208 -1.74 -15.09 0.02
N ASN A 209 -2.40 -16.12 -0.50
CA ASN A 209 -3.20 -16.04 -1.71
C ASN A 209 -4.54 -15.32 -1.47
N ILE A 210 -5.23 -15.65 -0.39
CA ILE A 210 -6.49 -14.99 0.02
C ILE A 210 -6.23 -13.50 0.26
N THR A 211 -5.27 -13.18 1.13
CA THR A 211 -4.99 -11.77 1.45
C THR A 211 -4.42 -10.99 0.26
N ARG A 212 -3.73 -11.64 -0.69
CA ARG A 212 -3.34 -11.00 -1.96
C ARG A 212 -4.59 -10.62 -2.77
N ASN A 213 -5.54 -11.53 -2.89
CA ASN A 213 -6.78 -11.29 -3.62
C ASN A 213 -7.62 -10.21 -2.93
N ASP A 214 -7.69 -10.20 -1.60
CA ASP A 214 -8.36 -9.14 -0.83
C ASP A 214 -7.72 -7.77 -1.07
N VAL A 215 -6.38 -7.69 -1.11
CA VAL A 215 -5.67 -6.44 -1.44
C VAL A 215 -6.02 -5.99 -2.85
N ILE A 216 -5.96 -6.88 -3.85
CA ILE A 216 -6.30 -6.55 -5.24
C ILE A 216 -7.76 -6.09 -5.35
N ALA A 217 -8.68 -6.77 -4.67
CA ALA A 217 -10.10 -6.43 -4.63
C ALA A 217 -10.35 -5.09 -3.95
N ALA A 218 -9.68 -4.80 -2.83
CA ALA A 218 -9.78 -3.51 -2.13
C ALA A 218 -9.32 -2.33 -3.00
N TRP A 219 -8.35 -2.55 -3.88
CA TRP A 219 -7.93 -1.57 -4.89
C TRP A 219 -8.80 -1.55 -6.14
N ARG A 220 -9.76 -2.48 -6.25
CA ARG A 220 -10.54 -2.77 -7.47
C ARG A 220 -9.66 -3.07 -8.68
N MET A 221 -8.45 -3.57 -8.45
CA MET A 221 -7.44 -3.77 -9.49
C MET A 221 -7.74 -5.06 -10.27
N ASN A 222 -7.62 -5.03 -11.60
CA ASN A 222 -7.70 -6.26 -12.39
C ASN A 222 -6.43 -7.12 -12.17
N PRO A 223 -6.54 -8.42 -11.86
CA PRO A 223 -5.37 -9.28 -11.62
C PRO A 223 -4.35 -9.31 -12.76
N ALA A 224 -4.80 -9.27 -14.02
CA ALA A 224 -3.92 -9.29 -15.19
C ALA A 224 -3.03 -8.04 -15.24
N LEU A 225 -3.63 -6.87 -14.99
CA LEU A 225 -2.89 -5.59 -14.94
C LEU A 225 -2.03 -5.48 -13.67
N ALA A 226 -2.34 -6.26 -12.62
CA ALA A 226 -1.58 -6.28 -11.37
C ALA A 226 -0.31 -7.15 -11.43
N GLY A 227 -0.01 -7.74 -12.60
CA GLY A 227 1.13 -8.64 -12.79
C GLY A 227 0.95 -10.01 -12.13
N ILE A 228 -0.29 -10.44 -11.88
CA ILE A 228 -0.56 -11.79 -11.40
C ILE A 228 -0.39 -12.78 -12.57
N ILE A 229 0.30 -13.89 -12.30
CA ILE A 229 0.41 -15.00 -13.25
C ILE A 229 -0.85 -15.86 -13.11
N PRO A 230 -1.57 -16.17 -14.20
CA PRO A 230 -2.75 -17.02 -14.14
C PRO A 230 -2.38 -18.45 -13.73
N GLU A 231 -3.19 -19.07 -12.88
CA GLU A 231 -2.99 -20.45 -12.39
C GLU A 231 -3.58 -21.50 -13.35
N ASN A 232 -4.38 -21.07 -14.33
CA ASN A 232 -5.03 -21.93 -15.33
C ASN A 232 -4.45 -21.71 -16.75
N ASN A 233 -4.55 -22.74 -17.60
CA ASN A 233 -4.06 -22.68 -18.98
C ASN A 233 -4.82 -21.72 -19.90
N VAL A 234 -5.95 -21.16 -19.46
CA VAL A 234 -6.81 -20.25 -20.26
C VAL A 234 -6.34 -18.79 -20.19
N GLY A 235 -5.57 -18.42 -19.16
CA GLY A 235 -5.09 -17.04 -18.98
C GLY A 235 -6.21 -16.04 -18.67
N PHE A 236 -5.91 -14.74 -18.80
CA PHE A 236 -6.86 -13.65 -18.53
C PHE A 236 -7.63 -13.16 -19.78
N GLY A 237 -7.26 -13.61 -20.98
CA GLY A 237 -7.79 -13.11 -22.24
C GLY A 237 -7.03 -11.89 -22.77
N ASP A 238 -7.72 -11.06 -23.56
CA ASP A 238 -7.14 -9.88 -24.23
C ASP A 238 -6.84 -8.76 -23.22
N ILE A 239 -5.55 -8.50 -23.01
CA ILE A 239 -5.05 -7.50 -22.05
C ILE A 239 -5.40 -6.07 -22.46
N GLU A 240 -5.49 -5.76 -23.75
CA GLU A 240 -5.83 -4.42 -24.24
C GLU A 240 -7.30 -4.12 -23.98
N LYS A 241 -8.18 -5.11 -24.17
CA LYS A 241 -9.59 -4.99 -23.79
C LYS A 241 -9.77 -4.80 -22.29
N ILE A 242 -9.00 -5.53 -21.48
CA ILE A 242 -9.01 -5.38 -20.01
C ILE A 242 -8.57 -3.98 -19.62
N ASP A 243 -7.44 -3.49 -20.15
CA ASP A 243 -6.91 -2.16 -19.87
C ASP A 243 -7.90 -1.06 -20.26
N ARG A 244 -8.55 -1.18 -21.42
CA ARG A 244 -9.57 -0.22 -21.89
C ARG A 244 -10.78 -0.15 -20.95
N VAL A 245 -11.34 -1.29 -20.58
CA VAL A 245 -12.50 -1.34 -19.67
C VAL A 245 -12.12 -0.83 -18.28
N TYR A 246 -10.95 -1.23 -17.79
CA TYR A 246 -10.42 -0.80 -16.51
C TYR A 246 -10.21 0.72 -16.48
N THR A 247 -9.54 1.28 -17.48
CA THR A 247 -9.31 2.74 -17.58
C THR A 247 -10.64 3.49 -17.65
N SER A 248 -11.60 2.99 -18.41
CA SER A 248 -12.92 3.61 -18.54
C SER A 248 -13.70 3.64 -17.23
N ASN A 249 -13.62 2.57 -16.43
CA ASN A 249 -14.46 2.42 -15.23
C ASN A 249 -13.77 2.91 -13.95
N GLU A 250 -12.44 2.83 -13.87
CA GLU A 250 -11.69 3.09 -12.63
C GLU A 250 -10.88 4.39 -12.70
N ILE A 251 -10.38 4.78 -13.88
CA ILE A 251 -9.45 5.91 -14.01
C ILE A 251 -10.15 7.16 -14.48
N ARG A 252 -10.98 7.10 -15.52
CA ARG A 252 -11.70 8.27 -16.04
C ARG A 252 -12.63 8.93 -15.02
N PRO A 253 -13.34 8.20 -14.12
CA PRO A 253 -14.09 8.84 -13.05
C PRO A 253 -13.19 9.62 -12.08
N ILE A 254 -11.98 9.14 -11.80
CA ILE A 254 -11.00 9.89 -10.99
C ILE A 254 -10.56 11.14 -11.74
N CYS A 255 -10.29 11.06 -13.05
CA CYS A 255 -9.99 12.24 -13.87
C CYS A 255 -11.08 13.31 -13.78
N GLN A 256 -12.36 12.90 -13.71
CA GLN A 256 -13.49 13.83 -13.58
C GLN A 256 -13.45 14.62 -12.27
N LEU A 257 -13.00 14.03 -11.16
CA LEU A 257 -12.85 14.74 -9.89
C LEU A 257 -11.84 15.89 -9.99
N PHE A 258 -10.77 15.70 -10.76
CA PHE A 258 -9.78 16.74 -11.00
C PHE A 258 -10.30 17.86 -11.93
N ASN A 259 -11.43 17.70 -12.63
CA ASN A 259 -11.99 18.77 -13.46
C ASN A 259 -12.35 20.02 -12.67
N GLN A 260 -12.61 19.91 -11.36
CA GLN A 260 -12.87 21.08 -10.51
C GLN A 260 -11.72 22.10 -10.54
N LEU A 261 -10.48 21.66 -10.80
CA LEU A 261 -9.35 22.56 -10.96
C LEU A 261 -9.53 23.51 -12.16
N ASN A 262 -10.20 23.05 -13.21
CA ASN A 262 -10.49 23.87 -14.39
C ASN A 262 -11.58 24.91 -14.11
N ASP A 263 -12.43 24.71 -13.09
CA ASP A 263 -13.46 25.69 -12.73
C ASP A 263 -12.86 26.98 -12.18
N THR A 264 -11.65 26.90 -11.60
CA THR A 264 -10.95 28.05 -11.02
C THR A 264 -9.77 28.54 -11.85
N LEU A 265 -9.13 27.65 -12.62
CA LEU A 265 -8.12 28.05 -13.61
C LEU A 265 -8.72 28.99 -14.65
N ARG A 266 -7.93 30.02 -15.01
CA ARG A 266 -8.23 30.88 -16.16
C ARG A 266 -8.36 30.03 -17.42
N GLU A 267 -9.27 30.41 -18.32
CA GLU A 267 -9.68 29.60 -19.47
C GLU A 267 -8.50 29.11 -20.35
N ASP A 268 -7.53 29.98 -20.66
CA ASP A 268 -6.32 29.64 -21.44
C ASP A 268 -5.29 28.77 -20.69
N ARG A 269 -5.54 28.49 -19.41
CA ARG A 269 -4.68 27.72 -18.51
C ARG A 269 -5.27 26.37 -18.13
N ARG A 270 -6.49 26.08 -18.55
CA ARG A 270 -7.15 24.80 -18.32
C ARG A 270 -6.39 23.67 -18.99
N PHE A 271 -6.34 22.52 -18.32
CA PHE A 271 -5.85 21.28 -18.90
C PHE A 271 -7.02 20.47 -19.46
N THR A 272 -6.73 19.45 -20.26
CA THR A 272 -7.75 18.57 -20.82
C THR A 272 -7.39 17.10 -20.61
N TRP A 273 -8.30 16.21 -21.00
CA TRP A 273 -8.08 14.77 -21.03
C TRP A 273 -8.19 14.28 -22.47
N ILE A 274 -7.48 13.19 -22.80
CA ILE A 274 -7.58 12.53 -24.10
C ILE A 274 -9.04 12.10 -24.32
N LYS A 275 -9.58 12.38 -25.51
CA LYS A 275 -10.95 11.98 -25.85
C LYS A 275 -10.99 10.47 -26.12
N PRO A 276 -12.06 9.77 -25.73
CA PRO A 276 -12.18 8.33 -25.94
C PRO A 276 -12.00 7.86 -27.39
N GLU A 277 -12.36 8.68 -28.38
CA GLU A 277 -12.23 8.37 -29.81
C GLU A 277 -10.77 8.44 -30.29
N GLU A 278 -9.95 9.36 -29.74
CA GLU A 278 -8.54 9.52 -30.10
C GLU A 278 -7.62 8.44 -29.48
N ALA A 279 -8.10 7.78 -28.41
CA ALA A 279 -7.35 6.72 -27.75
C ALA A 279 -7.24 5.45 -28.63
N VAL A 280 -8.19 5.23 -29.56
CA VAL A 280 -8.27 4.03 -30.41
C VAL A 280 -7.22 4.04 -31.53
N ASP A 281 -6.92 5.21 -32.11
CA ASP A 281 -6.01 5.33 -33.26
C ASP A 281 -4.53 5.30 -32.89
N SER A 282 -4.18 5.57 -31.62
CA SER A 282 -2.78 5.55 -31.18
C SER A 282 -2.17 4.14 -31.10
N THR A 283 -3.00 3.10 -31.03
CA THR A 283 -2.60 1.69 -30.94
C THR A 283 -2.62 0.96 -32.29
N THR A 284 -3.30 1.49 -33.31
CA THR A 284 -3.42 0.87 -34.63
C THR A 284 -2.40 1.38 -35.65
N SER A 285 -1.60 2.40 -35.33
CA SER A 285 -0.62 3.00 -36.26
C SER A 285 0.77 2.33 -36.26
N SER A 286 0.97 1.21 -35.57
CA SER A 286 2.26 0.50 -35.54
C SER A 286 2.12 -1.00 -35.86
N ALA A 287 1.54 -1.30 -37.02
CA ALA A 287 1.58 -2.61 -37.66
C ALA A 287 2.23 -2.51 -39.05
#